data_AF-A0A7R9DL70-F1
#
_entry.id   AF-A0A7R9DL70-F1
#
_cell.length_a   1.000
_cell.length_b   1.000
_cell.length_c   1.000
_cell.angle_alpha   90.00
_cell.angle_beta   90.00
_cell.angle_gamma   90.00
#
_symmetry.space_group_name_H-M   'P 1'
#
loop_
_entity.id
_entity.type
_entity.pdbx_description
1 polymer ?
#
loop_
_entity_poly.entity_id
_entity_poly.type
_entity_poly.pdbx_seq_one_letter_code
_entity_poly.pdbx_strand_id
1 'polypeptide(L)'
;MEKPPPVHPTEIRTSISPSSAAELNMISTLDNYATEADISKMVFHNSMLDVDTFFLLGGVVRSYTMLNQLDHKEFGYFTGFIHRYLRLTPPYALMIGFFSTVVVYCGSGPIWYRGVVVQSDWCRENWFLNLLYVNNYIDNQRL
;
A
#
# COMPACT_ATOMS: atom_id res chain seq x y z
N MET A 1 -23.44 38.64 58.31
CA MET A 1 -24.03 38.36 56.98
C MET A 1 -23.45 37.04 56.53
N GLU A 2 -24.33 36.05 56.43
CA GLU A 2 -24.06 34.62 56.42
C GLU A 2 -23.00 34.14 55.42
N LYS A 3 -22.17 33.22 55.89
CA LYS A 3 -21.36 32.33 55.05
C LYS A 3 -22.32 31.38 54.30
N PRO A 4 -22.25 31.23 52.96
CA PRO A 4 -23.08 30.26 52.26
C PRO A 4 -22.68 28.82 52.66
N PRO A 5 -23.65 27.89 52.78
CA PRO A 5 -23.43 26.56 53.33
C PRO A 5 -22.61 25.66 52.39
N PRO A 6 -21.98 24.58 52.91
CA PRO A 6 -21.21 23.66 52.09
C PRO A 6 -22.12 22.90 51.12
N VAL A 7 -21.87 23.06 49.82
CA VAL A 7 -22.60 22.36 48.75
C VAL A 7 -22.14 20.90 48.73
N HIS A 8 -23.07 20.02 49.06
CA HIS A 8 -22.90 18.56 49.06
C HIS A 8 -22.62 18.07 47.61
N PRO A 9 -21.75 17.06 47.39
CA PRO A 9 -21.36 16.56 46.05
C PRO A 9 -22.47 15.94 45.19
N THR A 10 -23.74 16.13 45.55
CA THR A 10 -24.90 15.47 44.93
C THR A 10 -25.55 16.31 43.82
N GLU A 11 -25.35 17.63 43.77
CA GLU A 11 -26.03 18.50 42.78
C GLU A 11 -25.30 18.71 41.45
N ILE A 12 -24.02 18.35 41.34
CA ILE A 12 -23.29 18.48 40.06
C ILE A 12 -23.68 17.38 39.07
N ARG A 13 -24.24 16.26 39.54
CA ARG A 13 -24.64 15.14 38.66
C ARG A 13 -25.97 15.36 37.93
N THR A 14 -26.77 16.34 38.34
CA THR A 14 -28.14 16.54 37.81
C THR A 14 -28.27 17.56 36.68
N SER A 15 -27.18 18.21 36.24
CA SER A 15 -27.21 19.18 35.11
C SER A 15 -26.74 18.63 33.76
N ILE A 16 -26.28 17.37 33.70
CA ILE A 16 -26.02 16.71 32.41
C ILE A 16 -27.32 16.04 31.98
N SER A 17 -28.06 16.72 31.09
CA SER A 17 -29.18 16.12 30.37
C SER A 17 -28.76 14.76 29.80
N PRO A 18 -29.58 13.69 29.90
CA PRO A 18 -29.25 12.36 29.38
C PRO A 18 -28.90 12.33 27.88
N SER A 19 -29.24 13.40 27.14
CA SER A 19 -28.82 13.66 25.77
C SER A 19 -27.31 13.90 25.62
N SER A 20 -26.65 14.59 26.54
CA SER A 20 -25.23 14.98 26.39
C SER A 20 -24.27 13.80 26.62
N ALA A 21 -24.60 12.87 27.51
CA ALA A 21 -23.83 11.63 27.68
C ALA A 21 -23.98 10.69 26.48
N ALA A 22 -25.17 10.61 25.87
CA ALA A 22 -25.38 9.83 24.65
C ALA A 22 -24.64 10.43 23.44
N GLU A 23 -24.63 11.76 23.31
CA GLU A 23 -23.85 12.48 22.30
C GLU A 23 -22.35 12.28 22.47
N LEU A 24 -21.81 12.35 23.69
CA LEU A 24 -20.38 12.11 23.96
C LEU A 24 -19.97 10.65 23.71
N ASN A 25 -20.85 9.68 24.04
CA ASN A 25 -20.62 8.27 23.73
C ASN A 25 -20.69 8.02 22.22
N MET A 26 -21.62 8.67 21.51
CA MET A 26 -21.70 8.62 20.05
C MET A 26 -20.46 9.21 19.40
N ILE A 27 -20.01 10.41 19.81
CA ILE A 27 -18.83 11.07 19.28
C ILE A 27 -17.58 10.23 19.54
N SER A 28 -17.37 9.70 20.75
CA SER A 28 -16.22 8.81 21.04
C SER A 28 -16.31 7.48 20.30
N THR A 29 -17.51 6.93 20.07
CA THR A 29 -17.69 5.72 19.26
C THR A 29 -17.39 5.99 17.79
N LEU A 30 -17.77 7.16 17.26
CA LEU A 30 -17.44 7.60 15.91
C LEU A 30 -15.95 7.88 15.76
N ASP A 31 -15.29 8.46 16.77
CA ASP A 31 -13.84 8.68 16.76
C ASP A 31 -13.08 7.35 16.81
N ASN A 32 -13.56 6.37 17.60
CA ASN A 32 -13.02 5.02 17.59
C ASN A 32 -13.27 4.29 16.26
N TYR A 33 -14.45 4.44 15.65
CA TYR A 33 -14.76 3.85 14.33
C TYR A 33 -13.96 4.51 13.19
N ALA A 34 -13.78 5.83 13.25
CA ALA A 34 -12.96 6.60 12.32
C ALA A 34 -11.50 6.21 12.49
N THR A 35 -10.99 6.14 13.72
CA THR A 35 -9.59 5.75 14.01
C THR A 35 -9.29 4.31 13.57
N GLU A 36 -10.17 3.34 13.81
CA GLU A 36 -9.99 1.95 13.34
C GLU A 36 -10.00 1.87 11.79
N ALA A 37 -10.92 2.57 11.14
CA ALA A 37 -11.03 2.61 9.69
C ALA A 37 -9.87 3.39 9.04
N ASP A 38 -9.36 4.42 9.70
CA ASP A 38 -8.29 5.28 9.21
C ASP A 38 -6.91 4.64 9.41
N ILE A 39 -6.65 3.97 10.54
CA ILE A 39 -5.39 3.23 10.73
C ILE A 39 -5.26 2.14 9.66
N SER A 40 -6.31 1.36 9.41
CA SER A 40 -6.29 0.32 8.37
C SER A 40 -6.05 0.92 6.99
N LYS A 41 -6.78 1.98 6.61
CA LYS A 41 -6.60 2.66 5.31
C LYS A 41 -5.24 3.34 5.18
N MET A 42 -4.70 3.92 6.25
CA MET A 42 -3.36 4.50 6.28
C MET A 42 -2.30 3.42 6.08
N VAL A 43 -2.42 2.26 6.71
CA VAL A 43 -1.46 1.15 6.53
C VAL A 43 -1.43 0.69 5.07
N PHE A 44 -2.58 0.53 4.40
CA PHE A 44 -2.61 0.19 2.98
C PHE A 44 -2.00 1.29 2.08
N HIS A 45 -2.18 2.56 2.46
CA HIS A 45 -1.61 3.69 1.73
C HIS A 45 -0.08 3.80 1.87
N ASN A 46 0.49 3.34 2.99
CA ASN A 46 1.92 3.36 3.24
C ASN A 46 2.71 2.23 2.55
N SER A 47 2.06 1.42 1.71
CA SER A 47 2.73 0.32 0.97
C SER A 47 3.95 0.77 0.16
N MET A 48 4.00 2.03 -0.28
CA MET A 48 5.17 2.58 -0.98
C MET A 48 6.43 2.62 -0.10
N LEU A 49 6.30 2.98 1.18
CA LEU A 49 7.43 3.11 2.09
C LEU A 49 8.09 1.77 2.42
N ASP A 50 7.30 0.69 2.44
CA ASP A 50 7.79 -0.66 2.69
C ASP A 50 8.66 -1.17 1.53
N VAL A 51 8.18 -0.95 0.30
CA VAL A 51 8.91 -1.31 -0.93
C VAL A 51 10.25 -0.57 -1.02
N ASP A 52 10.26 0.72 -0.72
CA ASP A 52 11.48 1.54 -0.73
C ASP A 52 12.50 1.05 0.30
N THR A 53 12.05 0.71 1.51
CA THR A 53 12.91 0.20 2.59
C THR A 53 13.51 -1.16 2.22
N PHE A 54 12.69 -2.08 1.69
CA PHE A 54 13.15 -3.39 1.23
C PHE A 54 14.21 -3.28 0.14
N PHE A 55 14.01 -2.40 -0.86
CA PHE A 55 14.99 -2.21 -1.93
C PHE A 55 16.28 -1.57 -1.44
N LEU A 56 16.22 -0.65 -0.48
CA LEU A 56 17.40 -0.04 0.12
C LEU A 56 18.25 -1.10 0.85
N LEU A 57 17.63 -1.88 1.73
CA LEU A 57 18.31 -2.95 2.46
C LEU A 57 18.86 -4.04 1.52
N GLY A 58 18.06 -4.48 0.55
CA GLY A 58 18.47 -5.46 -0.44
C GLY A 58 19.62 -4.97 -1.34
N GLY A 59 19.62 -3.67 -1.68
CA GLY A 59 20.68 -3.02 -2.42
C GLY A 59 22.00 -2.99 -1.65
N VAL A 60 21.97 -2.61 -0.36
CA VAL A 60 23.16 -2.55 0.50
C VAL A 60 23.81 -3.92 0.64
N VAL A 61 23.03 -4.97 0.95
CA VAL A 61 23.54 -6.34 1.11
C VAL A 61 24.17 -6.85 -0.19
N ARG A 62 23.53 -6.55 -1.33
CA ARG A 62 24.06 -6.98 -2.63
C ARG A 62 25.34 -6.26 -3.01
N SER A 63 25.44 -4.96 -2.72
CA SER A 63 26.67 -4.19 -2.94
C SER A 63 27.82 -4.70 -2.05
N TYR A 64 27.54 -5.01 -0.78
CA TYR A 64 28.54 -5.59 0.12
C TYR A 64 29.05 -6.96 -0.38
N THR A 65 28.12 -7.83 -0.77
CA THR A 65 28.46 -9.13 -1.37
C THR A 65 29.28 -8.94 -2.65
N MET A 66 28.91 -7.96 -3.48
CA MET A 66 29.62 -7.63 -4.71
C MET A 66 31.04 -7.11 -4.48
N LEU A 67 31.29 -6.34 -3.43
CA LEU A 67 32.63 -5.93 -3.08
C LEU A 67 33.47 -7.13 -2.62
N ASN A 68 32.89 -8.04 -1.85
CA ASN A 68 33.60 -9.20 -1.30
C ASN A 68 34.06 -10.21 -2.37
N GLN A 69 33.21 -10.59 -3.33
CA GLN A 69 33.67 -11.49 -4.40
C GLN A 69 34.61 -10.77 -5.40
N LEU A 70 34.68 -9.42 -5.40
CA LEU A 70 35.59 -8.65 -6.27
C LEU A 70 37.02 -8.77 -5.75
N ASP A 71 37.16 -8.76 -4.42
CA ASP A 71 38.42 -9.01 -3.72
C ASP A 71 38.96 -10.42 -3.99
N HIS A 72 38.06 -11.41 -4.12
CA HIS A 72 38.41 -12.80 -4.43
C HIS A 72 38.59 -13.12 -5.94
N LYS A 73 38.52 -12.14 -6.85
CA LYS A 73 38.68 -12.28 -8.33
C LYS A 73 37.75 -13.28 -9.05
N GLU A 74 36.77 -13.89 -8.38
CA GLU A 74 35.84 -14.87 -8.98
C GLU A 74 34.55 -14.26 -9.57
N PHE A 75 34.56 -12.96 -9.92
CA PHE A 75 33.32 -12.29 -10.32
C PHE A 75 32.95 -12.44 -11.80
N GLY A 76 32.09 -13.41 -12.08
CA GLY A 76 31.25 -13.39 -13.27
C GLY A 76 30.13 -12.35 -13.14
N TYR A 77 30.42 -11.06 -13.40
CA TYR A 77 29.44 -9.97 -13.33
C TYR A 77 28.14 -10.30 -14.10
N PHE A 78 28.29 -10.91 -15.27
CA PHE A 78 27.19 -11.27 -16.16
C PHE A 78 26.29 -12.37 -15.57
N THR A 79 26.87 -13.42 -15.01
CA THR A 79 26.13 -14.53 -14.40
C THR A 79 25.32 -14.07 -13.18
N GLY A 80 25.91 -13.20 -12.35
CA GLY A 80 25.21 -12.61 -11.21
C GLY A 80 24.09 -11.64 -11.60
N PHE A 81 24.22 -10.97 -12.75
CA PHE A 81 23.19 -10.08 -13.29
C PHE A 81 22.01 -10.86 -13.88
N ILE A 82 22.30 -11.92 -14.66
CA ILE A 82 21.27 -12.82 -15.22
C ILE A 82 20.47 -13.49 -14.12
N HIS A 83 21.14 -14.03 -13.09
CA HIS A 83 20.43 -14.66 -11.96
C HIS A 83 19.53 -13.66 -11.22
N ARG A 84 19.94 -12.39 -11.11
CA ARG A 84 19.09 -11.33 -10.52
C ARG A 84 17.89 -11.04 -11.41
N TYR A 85 18.08 -10.96 -12.72
CA TYR A 85 17.00 -10.72 -13.67
C TYR A 85 15.99 -11.87 -13.62
N LEU A 86 16.46 -13.11 -13.71
CA LEU A 86 15.64 -14.33 -13.64
C LEU A 86 14.92 -14.50 -12.29
N ARG A 87 15.34 -13.85 -11.21
CA ARG A 87 14.62 -13.87 -9.93
C ARG A 87 13.54 -12.78 -9.84
N LEU A 88 13.71 -11.64 -10.52
CA LEU A 88 12.78 -10.52 -10.51
C LEU A 88 11.70 -10.64 -11.58
N THR A 89 12.01 -11.27 -12.72
CA THR A 89 11.04 -11.46 -13.81
C THR A 89 9.87 -12.37 -13.45
N PRO A 90 10.02 -13.51 -12.73
CA PRO A 90 8.90 -14.38 -12.37
C PRO A 90 7.81 -13.69 -11.53
N PRO A 91 8.12 -12.96 -10.43
CA PRO A 91 7.09 -12.25 -9.68
C PRO A 91 6.45 -11.12 -10.52
N TYR A 92 7.22 -10.45 -11.39
CA TYR A 92 6.66 -9.44 -12.28
C TYR A 92 5.71 -10.05 -13.34
N ALA A 93 6.07 -11.19 -13.92
CA ALA A 93 5.21 -11.93 -14.85
C ALA A 93 3.92 -12.42 -14.19
N LEU A 94 4.00 -12.91 -12.94
CA LEU A 94 2.83 -13.28 -12.16
C LEU A 94 1.94 -12.06 -11.88
N MET A 95 2.52 -10.92 -11.55
CA MET A 95 1.78 -9.67 -11.33
C MET A 95 1.03 -9.23 -12.61
N ILE A 96 1.69 -9.28 -13.77
CA ILE A 96 1.05 -9.00 -15.08
C ILE A 96 -0.10 -9.97 -15.33
N GLY A 97 0.11 -11.28 -15.12
CA GLY A 97 -0.95 -12.29 -15.27
C GLY A 97 -2.13 -12.05 -14.34
N PHE A 98 -1.86 -11.69 -13.08
CA PHE A 98 -2.87 -11.34 -12.09
C PHE A 98 -3.67 -10.10 -12.49
N PHE A 99 -3.01 -9.04 -12.96
CA PHE A 99 -3.67 -7.82 -13.44
C PHE A 99 -4.48 -8.04 -14.73
N SER A 100 -4.01 -8.92 -15.61
CA SER A 100 -4.68 -9.25 -16.88
C SER A 100 -5.93 -10.13 -16.69
N THR A 101 -5.93 -11.01 -15.69
CA THR A 101 -7.00 -12.01 -15.51
C THR A 101 -7.81 -11.82 -14.24
N VAL A 102 -7.17 -11.78 -13.07
CA VAL A 102 -7.85 -11.85 -11.76
C VAL A 102 -8.46 -10.51 -11.38
N VAL A 103 -7.74 -9.42 -11.64
CA VAL A 103 -8.17 -8.08 -11.25
C VAL A 103 -9.49 -7.70 -11.94
N VAL A 104 -9.74 -8.11 -13.18
CA VAL A 104 -11.01 -7.79 -13.86
C VAL A 104 -12.24 -8.31 -13.10
N TYR A 105 -12.12 -9.48 -12.45
CA TYR A 105 -13.20 -10.12 -11.69
C TYR A 105 -13.31 -9.67 -10.23
N CYS A 106 -12.35 -8.90 -9.73
CA CYS A 106 -12.26 -8.54 -8.30
C CYS A 106 -13.21 -7.39 -7.90
N GLY A 107 -13.86 -6.73 -8.86
CA GLY A 107 -14.76 -5.61 -8.60
C GLY A 107 -15.79 -5.42 -9.69
N SER A 108 -16.86 -4.70 -9.36
CA SER A 108 -17.96 -4.40 -10.27
C SER A 108 -18.42 -2.95 -10.07
N GLY A 109 -18.37 -2.14 -11.13
CA GLY A 109 -18.83 -0.75 -11.11
C GLY A 109 -18.31 0.07 -12.31
N PRO A 110 -18.94 1.22 -12.63
CA PRO A 110 -18.56 2.05 -13.78
C PRO A 110 -17.19 2.71 -13.64
N ILE A 111 -16.74 3.02 -12.41
CA ILE A 111 -15.38 3.49 -12.12
C ILE A 111 -14.36 2.37 -12.33
N TRP A 112 -14.70 1.15 -11.90
CA TRP A 112 -13.88 -0.05 -12.10
C TRP A 112 -13.69 -0.36 -13.58
N TYR A 113 -14.77 -0.25 -14.36
CA TYR A 113 -14.72 -0.47 -15.80
C TYR A 113 -13.74 0.49 -16.49
N ARG A 114 -13.84 1.80 -16.20
CA ARG A 114 -12.98 2.81 -16.83
C ARG A 114 -11.53 2.78 -16.34
N GLY A 115 -11.30 2.49 -15.06
CA GLY A 115 -9.96 2.54 -14.46
C GLY A 115 -9.19 1.24 -14.57
N VAL A 116 -9.86 0.09 -14.43
CA VAL A 116 -9.22 -1.21 -14.22
C VAL A 116 -9.43 -2.13 -15.41
N VAL A 117 -10.65 -2.22 -15.94
CA VAL A 117 -10.95 -3.12 -17.07
C VAL A 117 -10.26 -2.65 -18.35
N VAL A 118 -10.39 -1.36 -18.69
CA VAL A 118 -9.68 -0.77 -19.84
C VAL A 118 -8.17 -0.97 -19.73
N GLN A 119 -7.57 -0.69 -18.58
CA GLN A 119 -6.12 -0.86 -18.38
C GLN A 119 -5.70 -2.33 -18.44
N SER A 120 -6.54 -3.25 -17.95
CA SER A 120 -6.29 -4.69 -18.02
C SER A 120 -6.32 -5.20 -19.46
N ASP A 121 -7.26 -4.73 -20.30
CA ASP A 121 -7.32 -5.11 -21.72
C ASP A 121 -6.05 -4.66 -22.48
N TRP A 122 -5.56 -3.45 -22.23
CA TRP A 122 -4.31 -2.95 -22.81
C TRP A 122 -3.09 -3.74 -22.32
N CYS A 123 -3.08 -4.11 -21.04
CA CYS A 123 -2.06 -4.97 -20.46
C CYS A 123 -2.11 -6.38 -21.07
N ARG A 124 -3.30 -6.91 -21.38
CA ARG A 124 -3.47 -8.24 -22.01
C ARG A 124 -2.98 -8.28 -23.44
N GLU A 125 -3.06 -7.18 -24.18
CA GLU A 125 -2.56 -7.10 -25.55
C GLU A 125 -1.04 -6.90 -25.59
N ASN A 126 -0.52 -6.08 -24.67
CA ASN A 126 0.91 -5.72 -24.61
C ASN A 126 1.68 -6.44 -23.48
N TRP A 127 1.17 -7.56 -22.97
CA TRP A 127 1.75 -8.25 -21.81
C TRP A 127 3.21 -8.66 -22.05
N PHE A 128 3.54 -9.07 -23.28
CA PHE A 128 4.90 -9.47 -23.65
C PHE A 128 5.84 -8.26 -23.71
N LEU A 129 5.38 -7.10 -24.20
CA LEU A 129 6.15 -5.85 -24.20
C LEU A 129 6.38 -5.34 -22.78
N ASN A 130 5.41 -5.55 -21.88
CA ASN A 130 5.52 -5.16 -20.47
C ASN A 130 6.55 -6.07 -19.80
N LEU A 131 6.47 -7.38 -20.03
CA LEU A 131 7.38 -8.37 -19.46
C LEU A 131 8.84 -8.20 -19.92
N LEU A 132 9.06 -7.78 -21.17
CA LEU A 132 10.39 -7.47 -21.71
C LEU A 132 10.89 -6.06 -21.35
N TYR A 133 10.12 -5.27 -20.58
CA TYR A 133 10.42 -3.87 -20.23
C TYR A 133 10.60 -2.91 -21.44
N VAL A 134 10.07 -3.27 -22.61
CA VAL A 134 10.22 -2.48 -23.85
C VAL A 134 9.11 -1.44 -24.01
N ASN A 135 8.10 -1.44 -23.14
CA ASN A 135 6.99 -0.46 -23.16
C ASN A 135 7.44 1.01 -23.10
N ASN A 136 8.64 1.32 -22.63
CA ASN A 136 9.18 2.69 -22.63
C ASN A 136 9.87 3.08 -23.95
N TYR A 137 10.17 2.12 -24.83
CA TYR A 137 10.88 2.34 -26.10
C TYR A 137 9.98 2.23 -27.33
N ILE A 138 8.83 1.59 -27.18
CA ILE A 138 7.83 1.46 -28.23
C ILE A 138 6.71 2.46 -27.93
N ASP A 139 6.50 3.38 -28.85
CA ASP A 139 5.36 4.29 -28.79
C ASP A 139 4.08 3.50 -29.10
N ASN A 140 3.31 3.19 -28.05
CA ASN A 140 2.06 2.44 -28.13
C ASN A 140 0.95 3.21 -28.89
N GLN A 141 1.19 4.45 -29.35
CA GLN A 141 0.23 5.23 -30.12
C GLN A 141 0.13 4.86 -31.62
N ARG A 142 0.90 3.87 -32.11
CA ARG A 142 0.98 3.54 -33.54
C ARG A 142 0.69 2.09 -33.94
N LEU A 143 0.16 1.27 -33.04
CA LEU A 143 -0.33 -0.08 -33.35
C LEU A 143 -1.84 -0.17 -33.17
#